data_AF-A0A6P1Q5W9-F1
#
_entry.id   AF-A0A6P1Q5W9-F1
#
_cell.length_a   1.000
_cell.length_b   1.000
_cell.length_c   1.000
_cell.angle_alpha   90.00
_cell.angle_beta   90.00
_cell.angle_gamma   90.00
#
_symmetry.space_group_name_H-M   'P 1'
#
loop_
_entity.id
_entity.type
_entity.pdbx_description
1 polymer ?
#
loop_
_entity_poly.entity_id
_entity_poly.type
_entity_poly.pdbx_seq_one_letter_code
_entity_poly.pdbx_strand_id
1 'polypeptide(L)'
;MVNVIGGGDVKFVSLLSLSLPHREVIIFLYTIAFLGGIVTLTGLVFFRRQIREQGVPYGVAISLAYILVYPLPPFFSLYQDYP
;
A
#
# COMPACT_ATOMS: atom_id res chain seq x y z
N MET A 1 0.45 -22.46 -21.67
CA MET A 1 0.02 -22.27 -20.28
C MET A 1 0.56 -20.93 -19.82
N VAL A 2 -0.31 -19.99 -19.45
CA VAL A 2 0.04 -18.57 -19.29
C VAL A 2 0.72 -18.38 -17.93
N ASN A 3 2.05 -18.45 -17.88
CA ASN A 3 2.83 -18.17 -16.67
C ASN A 3 3.03 -16.65 -16.49
N VAL A 4 1.94 -15.89 -16.59
CA VAL A 4 1.94 -14.43 -16.41
C VAL A 4 1.29 -14.14 -15.07
N ILE A 5 2.05 -14.35 -13.99
CA ILE A 5 1.70 -13.74 -12.71
C ILE A 5 2.91 -12.99 -12.17
N GLY A 6 3.38 -12.03 -12.97
CA GLY A 6 4.22 -10.92 -12.51
C GLY A 6 3.38 -9.89 -11.75
N GLY A 7 2.66 -10.32 -10.71
CA GLY A 7 1.63 -9.54 -10.04
C GLY A 7 1.65 -9.69 -8.52
N GLY A 8 2.83 -9.84 -7.92
CA GLY A 8 2.98 -9.91 -6.45
C GLY A 8 2.32 -8.72 -5.77
N ASP A 9 2.59 -7.52 -6.25
CA ASP A 9 2.00 -6.28 -5.73
C ASP A 9 0.48 -6.22 -5.93
N VAL A 10 -0.03 -6.66 -7.10
CA VAL A 10 -1.47 -6.71 -7.39
C VAL A 10 -2.17 -7.68 -6.44
N LYS A 11 -1.58 -8.85 -6.18
CA LYS A 11 -2.11 -9.80 -5.20
C LYS A 11 -2.11 -9.22 -3.79
N PHE A 12 -1.05 -8.51 -3.43
CA PHE A 12 -0.90 -7.90 -2.11
C PHE A 12 -1.93 -6.78 -1.90
N VAL A 13 -2.07 -5.86 -2.86
CA VAL A 13 -3.10 -4.80 -2.82
C VAL A 13 -4.49 -5.40 -2.76
N SER A 14 -4.79 -6.45 -3.53
CA SER A 14 -6.09 -7.13 -3.48
C SER A 14 -6.40 -7.73 -2.11
N LEU A 15 -5.43 -8.38 -1.46
CA LEU A 15 -5.59 -8.94 -0.12
C LEU A 15 -5.84 -7.84 0.93
N LEU A 16 -5.07 -6.76 0.89
CA LEU A 16 -5.22 -5.63 1.80
C LEU A 16 -6.54 -4.90 1.58
N SER A 17 -6.92 -4.69 0.32
CA SER A 17 -8.19 -4.08 -0.05
C SER A 17 -9.39 -4.90 0.43
N LEU A 18 -9.28 -6.24 0.46
CA LEU A 18 -10.33 -7.11 0.98
C LEU A 18 -10.45 -7.03 2.51
N SER A 19 -9.34 -6.73 3.20
CA SER A 19 -9.33 -6.57 4.66
C SER A 19 -9.89 -5.22 5.13
N LEU A 20 -10.00 -4.23 4.24
CA LEU A 20 -10.49 -2.89 4.57
C LEU A 20 -12.01 -2.79 4.37
N PRO A 21 -12.69 -1.95 5.16
CA PRO A 21 -14.08 -1.61 4.87
C PRO A 21 -14.18 -0.91 3.51
N HIS A 22 -15.22 -1.25 2.73
CA HIS A 22 -15.44 -0.78 1.36
C HIS A 22 -15.33 0.76 1.20
N ARG A 23 -15.67 1.53 2.24
CA ARG A 23 -15.57 2.99 2.26
C ARG A 23 -14.13 3.50 2.13
N GLU A 24 -13.18 2.81 2.75
CA GLU A 24 -11.77 3.24 2.85
C GLU A 24 -10.89 2.73 1.70
N VAL A 25 -11.39 1.75 0.92
CA VAL A 25 -10.64 1.15 -0.20
C VAL A 25 -10.22 2.19 -1.24
N ILE A 26 -11.09 3.16 -1.56
CA ILE A 26 -10.78 4.20 -2.55
C ILE A 26 -9.65 5.11 -2.05
N ILE A 27 -9.73 5.53 -0.79
CA ILE A 27 -8.70 6.37 -0.15
C ILE A 27 -7.38 5.61 -0.04
N PHE A 28 -7.44 4.32 0.29
CA PHE A 28 -6.28 3.42 0.30
C PHE A 28 -5.58 3.35 -1.07
N LEU A 29 -6.32 3.08 -2.15
CA LEU A 29 -5.74 3.02 -3.50
C LEU A 29 -5.12 4.35 -3.93
N TYR A 30 -5.78 5.48 -3.61
CA TYR A 30 -5.25 6.81 -3.92
C TYR A 30 -3.95 7.08 -3.15
N THR A 31 -3.91 6.67 -1.88
CA THR A 31 -2.74 6.79 -1.02
C THR A 31 -1.57 5.94 -1.54
N ILE A 32 -1.83 4.70 -1.96
CA ILE A 32 -0.83 3.84 -2.61
C ILE A 32 -0.29 4.49 -3.89
N ALA A 33 -1.16 5.05 -4.73
CA ALA A 33 -0.74 5.69 -5.98
C ALA A 33 0.19 6.89 -5.71
N PHE A 34 -0.14 7.70 -4.71
CA PHE A 34 0.66 8.87 -4.33
C PHE A 34 2.02 8.46 -3.73
N LEU A 35 2.03 7.56 -2.74
CA LEU A 35 3.26 7.04 -2.12
C LEU A 35 4.13 6.26 -3.11
N GLY A 36 3.52 5.43 -3.96
CA GLY A 36 4.22 4.68 -4.99
C GLY A 36 4.89 5.60 -6.02
N GLY A 37 4.22 6.68 -6.40
CA GLY A 37 4.79 7.74 -7.24
C GLY A 37 6.02 8.39 -6.60
N ILE A 38 5.93 8.75 -5.31
CA ILE A 38 7.05 9.34 -4.57
C ILE A 38 8.23 8.36 -4.48
N VAL A 39 7.99 7.09 -4.11
CA VAL A 39 9.04 6.06 -4.01
C VAL A 39 9.69 5.80 -5.37
N THR A 40 8.91 5.84 -6.45
CA THR A 40 9.44 5.68 -7.81
C THR A 40 10.29 6.87 -8.22
N LEU A 41 9.84 8.11 -7.94
CA LEU A 41 10.61 9.32 -8.24
C LEU A 41 11.91 9.39 -7.44
N THR A 42 11.85 9.18 -6.12
CA THR A 42 13.06 9.23 -5.27
C THR A 42 14.03 8.12 -5.63
N GLY A 43 13.50 6.93 -5.89
CA GLY A 43 14.26 5.80 -6.39
C GLY A 43 14.96 6.09 -7.72
N LEU A 44 14.25 6.70 -8.67
CA LEU A 44 14.78 7.06 -9.99
C LEU A 44 15.80 8.21 -9.93
N VAL A 45 15.76 9.07 -8.91
CA VAL A 45 16.73 10.18 -8.78
C VAL A 45 18.02 9.70 -8.09
N PHE A 46 17.92 8.91 -7.03
CA PHE A 46 19.07 8.54 -6.19
C PHE A 46 19.66 7.16 -6.51
N PHE A 47 18.83 6.17 -6.84
CA PHE A 47 19.20 4.75 -6.89
C PHE A 47 18.86 4.07 -8.22
N ARG A 48 19.01 4.78 -9.36
CA ARG A 48 18.72 4.25 -10.70
C ARG A 48 19.32 2.88 -10.98
N ARG A 49 20.56 2.66 -10.54
CA ARG A 49 21.29 1.42 -10.80
C ARG A 49 20.70 0.23 -10.03
N GLN A 50 20.35 0.46 -8.76
CA GLN A 50 19.75 -0.56 -7.90
C GLN A 50 18.30 -0.89 -8.32
N ILE A 51 17.53 0.11 -8.73
CA ILE A 51 16.16 -0.11 -9.26
C ILE A 51 16.17 -0.91 -10.56
N ARG A 52 17.17 -0.69 -11.41
CA ARG A 52 17.32 -1.45 -12.66
C ARG A 52 17.67 -2.92 -12.40
N GLU A 53 18.37 -3.23 -11.30
CA GLU A 53 18.81 -4.59 -10.98
C GLU A 53 17.82 -5.35 -10.08
N GLN A 54 17.16 -4.70 -9.12
CA GLN A 54 16.29 -5.33 -8.13
C GLN A 54 14.81 -4.94 -8.24
N GLY A 55 14.46 -3.97 -9.10
CA GLY A 55 13.11 -3.43 -9.21
C GLY A 55 12.81 -2.34 -8.17
N VAL A 56 11.67 -1.67 -8.33
CA VAL A 56 11.19 -0.68 -7.37
C VAL A 56 10.53 -1.41 -6.18
N PRO A 57 10.85 -1.08 -4.92
CA PRO A 57 10.24 -1.71 -3.76
C PRO A 57 8.82 -1.17 -3.51
N TYR A 58 7.88 -1.52 -4.39
CA TYR A 58 6.47 -1.09 -4.30
C TYR A 58 5.78 -1.60 -3.02
N GLY A 59 6.16 -2.77 -2.53
CA GLY A 59 5.63 -3.32 -1.27
C GLY A 59 5.79 -2.38 -0.07
N VAL A 60 6.83 -1.55 -0.05
CA VAL A 60 7.05 -0.54 1.00
C VAL A 60 5.97 0.54 0.95
N ALA A 61 5.68 1.07 -0.25
CA ALA A 61 4.63 2.07 -0.44
C ALA A 61 3.24 1.51 -0.09
N ILE A 62 2.96 0.27 -0.50
CA ILE A 62 1.69 -0.41 -0.23
C ILE A 62 1.48 -0.62 1.28
N SER A 63 2.52 -1.07 1.99
CA SER A 63 2.45 -1.30 3.43
C SER A 63 2.27 0.00 4.22
N LEU A 64 2.96 1.07 3.82
CA LEU A 64 2.82 2.40 4.43
C LEU A 64 1.43 2.98 4.23
N ALA A 65 0.89 2.88 3.01
CA ALA A 65 -0.46 3.33 2.70
C ALA A 65 -1.51 2.56 3.52
N TYR A 66 -1.29 1.26 3.74
CA TYR A 66 -2.20 0.44 4.54
C TYR A 66 -2.21 0.90 5.99
N ILE A 67 -1.04 1.11 6.60
CA ILE A 67 -0.94 1.59 7.98
C ILE A 67 -1.61 2.97 8.14
N LEU A 68 -1.45 3.85 7.15
CA LEU A 68 -2.01 5.20 7.22
C LEU A 68 -3.53 5.24 7.08
N VAL A 69 -4.10 4.33 6.28
CA VAL A 69 -5.55 4.27 6.00
C VAL A 69 -6.27 3.27 6.88
N TYR A 70 -5.54 2.40 7.60
CA TYR A 70 -6.16 1.39 8.44
C TYR A 70 -7.08 2.07 9.46
N PRO A 71 -8.39 1.79 9.42
CA PRO A 71 -9.33 2.44 10.30
C PRO A 71 -9.01 2.05 11.74
N LEU A 72 -9.05 3.04 12.63
CA LEU A 72 -8.92 2.81 14.07
C LEU A 72 -9.92 1.72 14.47
N PRO A 73 -9.48 0.63 15.14
CA PRO A 73 -10.38 -0.44 15.50
C PRO A 73 -11.47 0.11 16.44
N PRO A 74 -12.72 -0.39 16.34
CA PRO A 74 -13.83 0.07 17.16
C PRO A 74 -13.62 -0.11 18.67
N PHE A 75 -12.62 -0.89 19.09
CA PHE A 75 -12.18 -0.97 20.48
C PHE A 75 -11.60 0.36 21.01
N PHE A 76 -10.96 1.16 20.15
CA PHE A 76 -10.41 2.46 20.53
C PHE A 76 -11.52 3.51 20.68
N SER A 77 -12.55 3.46 19.83
CA SER A 77 -13.75 4.30 20.00
C SER A 77 -14.54 3.91 21.25
N LEU A 78 -14.53 2.63 21.64
CA LEU A 78 -15.18 2.18 22.87
C LEU A 78 -14.44 2.67 24.13
N TYR A 79 -13.11 2.89 24.07
CA TYR A 79 -12.34 3.52 25.17
C TYR A 79 -12.57 5.03 25.25
N GLN A 80 -12.81 5.69 24.11
CA GLN A 80 -13.10 7.13 24.05
C GLN A 80 -14.47 7.48 24.67
N ASP A 81 -15.41 6.53 24.71
CA ASP A 81 -16.77 6.67 25.29
C ASP A 81 -16.88 6.18 26.75
N TYR A 82 -15.79 5.76 27.40
CA TYR A 82 -15.81 5.52 28.86
C TYR A 82 -15.64 6.88 29.60
N PRO A 83 -16.54 7.22 30.54
CA PRO A 83 -16.46 8.46 31.32
C PRO A 83 -15.23 8.49 32.26
#